data_AF-A0A8K0SFX5-F1
#
_entry.id   AF-A0A8K0SFX5-F1
#
_cell.length_a   1.000
_cell.length_b   1.000
_cell.length_c   1.000
_cell.angle_alpha   90.00
_cell.angle_beta   90.00
_cell.angle_gamma   90.00
#
_symmetry.space_group_name_H-M   'P 1'
#
loop_
_entity.id
_entity.type
_entity.pdbx_description
1 polymer ?
#
loop_
_entity_poly.entity_id
_entity_poly.type
_entity_poly.pdbx_seq_one_letter_code
_entity_poly.pdbx_strand_id
1 'polypeptide(L)'
;EADHKLAKREKLTWRVIGSAGSDAAKGLIEAAANEAGRQLEGLFNALWQWDDAREEFTKRTTAGMWARNPDYRRYPAAICYNKGYRLRNPSGIAARVSEELKLEPLHTNYDCMYMTGNNAFWTDSDGGYINLSYTYDSNRCSFDGSTGDLTC
;
A
#
# COMPACT_ATOMS: atom_id res chain seq x y z
N GLU A 1 8.13 -23.35 -39.72
CA GLU A 1 7.36 -22.39 -38.92
C GLU A 1 7.66 -22.61 -37.44
N ALA A 2 8.22 -21.60 -36.77
CA ALA A 2 8.41 -21.64 -35.33
C ALA A 2 7.14 -21.10 -34.68
N ASP A 3 6.35 -22.02 -34.14
CA ASP A 3 5.12 -21.76 -33.43
C ASP A 3 5.47 -21.09 -32.08
N HIS A 4 5.60 -19.77 -32.12
CA HIS A 4 5.86 -18.94 -30.95
C HIS A 4 4.59 -18.92 -30.12
N LYS A 5 4.37 -19.99 -29.33
CA LYS A 5 3.31 -20.09 -28.34
C LYS A 5 3.33 -18.78 -27.54
N LEU A 6 2.32 -17.93 -27.73
CA LEU A 6 2.09 -16.79 -26.86
C LEU A 6 2.08 -17.35 -25.44
N ALA A 7 3.12 -17.06 -24.66
CA ALA A 7 3.07 -17.26 -23.23
C ALA A 7 1.80 -16.54 -22.76
N LYS A 8 0.88 -17.27 -22.11
CA LYS A 8 -0.32 -16.69 -21.53
C LYS A 8 0.15 -15.58 -20.59
N ARG A 9 0.01 -14.33 -21.02
CA ARG A 9 0.35 -13.16 -20.21
C ARG A 9 -0.66 -13.11 -19.08
N GLU A 10 -0.21 -13.42 -17.87
CA GLU A 10 -1.04 -13.27 -16.69
C GLU A 10 -1.29 -11.77 -16.49
N LYS A 11 -2.55 -11.39 -16.25
CA LYS A 11 -2.94 -9.98 -16.15
C LYS A 11 -2.85 -9.54 -14.70
N LEU A 12 -2.12 -8.46 -14.44
CA LEU A 12 -2.16 -7.77 -13.16
C LEU A 12 -3.55 -7.15 -12.97
N THR A 13 -4.18 -7.45 -11.83
CA THR A 13 -5.47 -6.90 -11.43
C THR A 13 -5.38 -6.39 -9.99
N TRP A 14 -6.20 -5.39 -9.67
CA TRP A 14 -6.29 -4.82 -8.33
C TRP A 14 -7.75 -4.57 -7.98
N ARG A 15 -8.11 -4.67 -6.70
CA ARG A 15 -9.44 -4.31 -6.20
C ARG A 15 -9.48 -4.10 -4.70
N VAL A 16 -10.43 -3.28 -4.26
CA VAL A 16 -10.81 -3.16 -2.86
C VAL A 16 -11.52 -4.45 -2.43
N ILE A 17 -11.08 -5.07 -1.33
CA ILE A 17 -11.68 -6.27 -0.73
C ILE A 17 -12.25 -6.04 0.67
N GLY A 18 -12.02 -4.88 1.26
CA GLY A 18 -12.64 -4.50 2.53
C GLY A 18 -12.28 -3.07 2.94
N SER A 19 -13.10 -2.47 3.80
CA SER A 19 -12.78 -1.15 4.38
C SER A 19 -13.38 -0.96 5.78
N ALA A 20 -12.76 -0.09 6.57
CA ALA A 20 -13.18 0.30 7.92
C ALA A 20 -12.87 1.79 8.17
N GLY A 21 -13.56 2.44 9.12
CA GLY A 21 -13.37 3.86 9.43
C GLY A 21 -14.33 4.81 8.70
N SER A 22 -13.98 6.10 8.58
CA SER A 22 -14.82 7.14 7.98
C SER A 22 -14.79 7.17 6.45
N ASP A 23 -15.93 7.47 5.82
CA ASP A 23 -16.11 7.29 4.36
C ASP A 23 -15.30 8.25 3.48
N ALA A 24 -15.07 9.49 3.93
CA ALA A 24 -14.31 10.47 3.15
C ALA A 24 -12.84 10.07 2.95
N ALA A 25 -12.19 9.51 3.98
CA ALA A 25 -10.79 9.07 3.87
C ALA A 25 -10.68 7.77 3.05
N LYS A 26 -11.65 6.86 3.16
CA LYS A 26 -11.69 5.62 2.34
C LYS A 26 -11.67 5.93 0.86
N GLY A 27 -12.56 6.81 0.39
CA GLY A 27 -12.65 7.15 -1.04
C GLY A 27 -11.33 7.71 -1.62
N LEU A 28 -10.53 8.41 -0.81
CA LEU A 28 -9.22 8.91 -1.21
C LEU A 28 -8.17 7.78 -1.31
N ILE A 29 -8.22 6.81 -0.40
CA ILE A 29 -7.35 5.62 -0.42
C ILE A 29 -7.70 4.73 -1.62
N GLU A 30 -8.99 4.43 -1.82
CA GLU A 30 -9.46 3.65 -2.96
C GLU A 30 -9.12 4.34 -4.30
N ALA A 31 -9.24 5.67 -4.38
CA ALA A 31 -8.82 6.41 -5.57
C ALA A 31 -7.31 6.29 -5.84
N ALA A 32 -6.49 6.35 -4.79
CA ALA A 32 -5.05 6.19 -4.89
C ALA A 32 -4.65 4.77 -5.33
N ALA A 33 -5.24 3.73 -4.73
CA ALA A 33 -4.99 2.34 -5.12
C ALA A 33 -5.44 2.06 -6.56
N ASN A 34 -6.59 2.59 -6.97
CA ASN A 34 -7.09 2.48 -8.34
C ASN A 34 -6.20 3.21 -9.36
N GLU A 35 -5.65 4.36 -9.00
CA GLU A 35 -4.67 5.04 -9.84
C GLU A 35 -3.37 4.25 -9.92
N ALA A 36 -2.83 3.78 -8.79
CA ALA A 36 -1.62 2.97 -8.75
C ALA A 36 -1.76 1.72 -9.64
N GLY A 37 -2.84 0.97 -9.47
CA GLY A 37 -3.13 -0.21 -10.29
C GLY A 37 -3.18 0.11 -11.80
N ARG A 38 -3.89 1.17 -12.20
CA ARG A 38 -3.94 1.61 -13.61
C ARG A 38 -2.57 1.98 -14.16
N GLN A 39 -1.71 2.62 -13.36
CA GLN A 39 -0.35 2.95 -13.77
C GLN A 39 0.54 1.72 -13.96
N LEU A 40 0.17 0.58 -13.34
CA LEU A 40 0.89 -0.69 -13.46
C LEU A 40 0.29 -1.63 -14.52
N GLU A 41 -0.87 -1.29 -15.07
CA GLU A 41 -1.52 -2.13 -16.07
C GLU A 41 -0.62 -2.31 -17.30
N GLY A 42 -0.34 -3.57 -17.63
CA GLY A 42 0.50 -3.94 -18.78
C GLY A 42 2.01 -3.84 -18.56
N LEU A 43 2.48 -3.22 -17.46
CA LEU A 43 3.91 -3.17 -17.12
C LEU A 43 4.42 -4.51 -16.60
N PHE A 44 3.61 -5.20 -15.81
CA PHE A 44 3.93 -6.48 -15.19
C PHE A 44 2.98 -7.56 -15.70
N ASN A 45 3.52 -8.50 -16.47
CA ASN A 45 2.74 -9.55 -17.14
C ASN A 45 3.37 -10.95 -17.04
N ALA A 46 4.38 -11.10 -16.19
CA ALA A 46 5.07 -12.35 -15.93
C ALA A 46 5.33 -12.57 -14.44
N LEU A 47 5.27 -13.83 -14.00
CA LEU A 47 5.39 -14.22 -12.58
C LEU A 47 6.70 -13.79 -11.92
N TRP A 48 7.80 -13.77 -12.67
CA TRP A 48 9.11 -13.35 -12.16
C TRP A 48 9.19 -11.85 -11.83
N GLN A 49 8.21 -11.06 -12.30
CA GLN A 49 8.09 -9.62 -12.01
C GLN A 49 7.20 -9.34 -10.80
N TRP A 50 6.78 -10.37 -10.07
CA TRP A 50 5.76 -10.22 -9.02
C TRP A 50 6.22 -9.30 -7.88
N ASP A 51 7.48 -9.42 -7.45
CA ASP A 51 8.00 -8.57 -6.38
C ASP A 51 8.14 -7.11 -6.83
N ASP A 52 8.55 -6.86 -8.08
CA ASP A 52 8.57 -5.51 -8.66
C ASP A 52 7.16 -4.89 -8.73
N ALA A 53 6.16 -5.68 -9.13
CA ALA A 53 4.77 -5.25 -9.20
C ALA A 53 4.24 -4.84 -7.82
N ARG A 54 4.58 -5.61 -6.80
CA ARG A 54 4.19 -5.36 -5.40
C ARG A 54 4.86 -4.11 -4.84
N GLU A 55 6.16 -3.97 -5.04
CA GLU A 55 6.91 -2.80 -4.59
C GLU A 55 6.42 -1.51 -5.26
N GLU A 56 6.19 -1.53 -6.58
CA GLU A 56 5.65 -0.37 -7.27
C GLU A 56 4.21 -0.07 -6.86
N PHE A 57 3.39 -1.09 -6.62
CA PHE A 57 2.01 -0.90 -6.18
C PHE A 57 1.95 -0.22 -4.80
N THR A 58 2.73 -0.70 -3.83
CA THR A 58 2.74 -0.10 -2.49
C THR A 58 3.25 1.34 -2.51
N LYS A 59 4.36 1.60 -3.22
CA LYS A 59 4.95 2.95 -3.35
C LYS A 59 4.00 3.93 -4.02
N ARG A 60 3.38 3.55 -5.14
CA ARG A 60 2.43 4.42 -5.87
C ARG A 60 1.17 4.67 -5.06
N THR A 61 0.69 3.65 -4.34
CA THR A 61 -0.50 3.80 -3.51
C THR A 61 -0.27 4.80 -2.38
N THR A 62 0.82 4.68 -1.61
CA THR A 62 1.10 5.63 -0.52
C THR A 62 1.43 7.03 -1.03
N ALA A 63 2.12 7.17 -2.17
CA ALA A 63 2.35 8.46 -2.80
C ALA A 63 1.03 9.10 -3.28
N GLY A 64 0.15 8.31 -3.89
CA GLY A 64 -1.17 8.74 -4.35
C GLY A 64 -2.10 9.12 -3.19
N MET A 65 -2.02 8.40 -2.07
CA MET A 65 -2.68 8.74 -0.82
C MET A 65 -2.14 10.05 -0.27
N TRP A 66 -0.81 10.17 -0.13
CA TRP A 66 -0.18 11.37 0.38
C TRP A 66 -0.58 12.62 -0.41
N ALA A 67 -0.55 12.56 -1.74
CA ALA A 67 -0.97 13.67 -2.61
C ALA A 67 -2.45 14.06 -2.41
N ARG A 68 -3.28 13.11 -1.97
CA ARG A 68 -4.72 13.28 -1.68
C ARG A 68 -5.02 13.52 -0.20
N ASN A 69 -3.99 13.66 0.64
CA ASN A 69 -4.16 13.79 2.07
C ASN A 69 -5.04 15.02 2.39
N PRO A 70 -6.22 14.83 3.01
CA PRO A 70 -7.18 15.92 3.21
C PRO A 70 -6.72 16.90 4.31
N ASP A 71 -5.79 16.49 5.16
CA ASP A 71 -5.24 17.31 6.24
C ASP A 71 -3.85 16.79 6.65
N TYR A 72 -2.80 17.34 6.05
CA TYR A 72 -1.41 17.00 6.37
C TYR A 72 -1.02 17.31 7.83
N ARG A 73 -1.75 18.21 8.51
CA ARG A 73 -1.51 18.50 9.94
C ARG A 73 -2.10 17.39 10.81
N ARG A 74 -3.26 16.86 10.45
CA ARG A 74 -3.87 15.74 11.17
C ARG A 74 -3.23 14.40 10.85
N TYR A 75 -2.88 14.16 9.58
CA TYR A 75 -2.38 12.88 9.09
C TYR A 75 -0.94 13.02 8.59
N PRO A 76 0.07 12.93 9.47
CA PRO A 76 1.47 13.04 9.06
C PRO A 76 2.00 11.83 8.28
N ALA A 77 1.23 10.74 8.14
CA ALA A 77 1.67 9.56 7.40
C ALA A 77 0.53 8.85 6.63
N ALA A 78 0.87 8.36 5.44
CA ALA A 78 0.13 7.39 4.64
C ALA A 78 0.90 6.07 4.64
N ILE A 79 0.19 4.95 4.86
CA ILE A 79 0.77 3.63 5.11
C ILE A 79 0.07 2.61 4.22
N CYS A 80 0.81 1.70 3.58
CA CYS A 80 0.27 0.48 2.98
C CYS A 80 1.15 -0.72 3.35
N TYR A 81 0.53 -1.76 3.92
CA TYR A 81 1.25 -2.92 4.43
C TYR A 81 0.46 -4.23 4.29
N ASN A 82 1.11 -5.35 3.96
CA ASN A 82 0.43 -6.64 3.74
C ASN A 82 0.66 -7.72 4.82
N LYS A 83 1.26 -7.37 5.97
CA LYS A 83 1.46 -8.32 7.07
C LYS A 83 0.84 -7.82 8.38
N GLY A 84 1.11 -8.54 9.47
CA GLY A 84 0.69 -8.18 10.83
C GLY A 84 1.39 -6.92 11.33
N TYR A 85 0.60 -6.02 11.92
CA TYR A 85 1.08 -4.78 12.52
C TYR A 85 0.36 -4.53 13.84
N ARG A 86 1.01 -3.73 14.69
CA ARG A 86 0.46 -3.23 15.95
C ARG A 86 0.44 -1.71 15.92
N LEU A 87 -0.54 -1.15 16.61
CA LEU A 87 -0.76 0.29 16.66
C LEU A 87 -0.65 0.76 18.10
N ARG A 88 0.08 1.85 18.35
CA ARG A 88 0.08 2.49 19.67
C ARG A 88 -1.32 2.97 20.05
N ASN A 89 -2.03 3.58 19.10
CA ASN A 89 -3.39 4.05 19.26
C ASN A 89 -4.24 3.69 18.02
N PRO A 90 -5.06 2.63 18.08
CA PRO A 90 -5.94 2.25 16.98
C PRO A 90 -6.96 3.34 16.58
N SER A 91 -7.37 4.20 17.51
CA SER A 91 -8.26 5.33 17.20
C SER A 91 -7.58 6.45 16.41
N GLY A 92 -6.24 6.43 16.36
CA GLY A 92 -5.41 7.34 15.56
C GLY A 92 -5.19 6.88 14.12
N ILE A 93 -5.93 5.87 13.64
CA ILE A 93 -5.93 5.46 12.23
C ILE A 93 -7.19 5.99 11.55
N ALA A 94 -7.00 6.68 10.44
CA ALA A 94 -8.09 7.22 9.64
C ALA A 94 -8.26 6.44 8.34
N ALA A 95 -9.38 5.73 8.29
CA ALA A 95 -9.75 4.77 7.26
C ALA A 95 -8.71 3.65 7.09
N ARG A 96 -9.20 2.41 7.04
CA ARG A 96 -8.41 1.27 6.62
C ARG A 96 -9.10 0.69 5.40
N VAL A 97 -8.39 0.57 4.29
CA VAL A 97 -8.87 -0.07 3.08
C VAL A 97 -7.94 -1.24 2.80
N SER A 98 -8.52 -2.41 2.56
CA SER A 98 -7.78 -3.63 2.21
C SER A 98 -7.88 -3.82 0.70
N GLU A 99 -6.74 -3.80 0.03
CA GLU A 99 -6.59 -3.84 -1.43
C GLU A 99 -5.93 -5.17 -1.82
N GLU A 100 -6.56 -5.94 -2.70
CA GLU A 100 -5.96 -7.14 -3.29
C GLU A 100 -5.24 -6.76 -4.59
N LEU A 101 -3.94 -7.03 -4.66
CA LEU A 101 -3.16 -7.06 -5.90
C LEU A 101 -3.00 -8.51 -6.34
N LYS A 102 -3.20 -8.79 -7.63
CA LYS A 102 -3.24 -10.16 -8.14
C LYS A 102 -2.61 -10.30 -9.53
N LEU A 103 -1.76 -11.31 -9.67
CA LEU A 103 -1.16 -11.80 -10.91
C LEU A 103 -1.23 -13.33 -10.89
N GLU A 104 -2.30 -13.91 -11.43
CA GLU A 104 -2.63 -15.34 -11.28
C GLU A 104 -1.42 -16.28 -11.49
N PRO A 105 -1.14 -17.20 -10.56
CA PRO A 105 -1.91 -17.54 -9.34
C PRO A 105 -1.58 -16.70 -8.09
N LEU A 106 -0.68 -15.72 -8.22
CA LEU A 106 -0.17 -14.93 -7.11
C LEU A 106 -1.15 -13.82 -6.73
N HIS A 107 -1.33 -13.60 -5.43
CA HIS A 107 -2.10 -12.49 -4.90
C HIS A 107 -1.54 -12.03 -3.56
N THR A 108 -1.80 -10.78 -3.19
CA THR A 108 -1.41 -10.20 -1.92
C THR A 108 -2.40 -9.10 -1.53
N ASN A 109 -2.78 -9.08 -0.25
CA ASN A 109 -3.69 -8.09 0.30
C ASN A 109 -2.91 -7.05 1.09
N TYR A 110 -3.13 -5.78 0.81
CA TYR A 110 -2.50 -4.64 1.49
C TYR A 110 -3.53 -3.87 2.29
N ASP A 111 -3.27 -3.65 3.57
CA ASP A 111 -3.99 -2.69 4.38
C ASP A 111 -3.37 -1.30 4.19
N CYS A 112 -4.14 -0.40 3.59
CA CYS A 112 -3.78 1.00 3.37
C CYS A 112 -4.58 1.94 4.29
N MET A 113 -3.89 2.89 4.91
CA MET A 113 -4.47 3.78 5.92
C MET A 113 -3.71 5.09 6.13
N TYR A 114 -4.36 6.11 6.70
CA TYR A 114 -3.66 7.27 7.25
C TYR A 114 -3.45 7.11 8.76
N MET A 115 -2.36 7.66 9.28
CA MET A 115 -2.07 7.68 10.71
C MET A 115 -1.99 9.12 11.21
N THR A 116 -2.59 9.38 12.39
CA THR A 116 -2.48 10.66 13.09
C THR A 116 -1.15 10.80 13.84
N GLY A 117 -0.77 12.03 14.19
CA GLY A 117 0.36 12.24 15.09
C GLY A 117 0.14 11.69 16.51
N ASN A 118 1.21 11.64 17.31
CA ASN A 118 1.31 10.97 18.60
C ASN A 118 0.92 9.49 18.55
N ASN A 119 1.27 8.81 17.47
CA ASN A 119 0.94 7.42 17.20
C ASN A 119 2.16 6.64 16.69
N ALA A 120 2.12 5.32 16.80
CA ALA A 120 3.16 4.49 16.22
C ALA A 120 2.54 3.31 15.49
N PHE A 121 3.13 2.99 14.34
CA PHE A 121 2.86 1.81 13.56
C PHE A 121 4.06 0.87 13.71
N TRP A 122 3.84 -0.26 14.36
CA TRP A 122 4.86 -1.28 14.57
C TRP A 122 4.63 -2.45 13.64
N THR A 123 5.65 -2.85 12.90
CA THR A 123 5.56 -4.02 12.02
C THR A 123 5.90 -5.27 12.82
N ASP A 124 5.23 -6.38 12.52
CA ASP A 124 5.59 -7.67 13.12
C ASP A 124 6.68 -8.40 12.30
N SER A 125 7.10 -7.84 11.17
CA SER A 125 8.15 -8.39 10.29
C SER A 125 8.73 -7.31 9.38
N ASP A 126 10.07 -7.22 9.36
CA ASP A 126 10.88 -6.25 8.62
C ASP A 126 10.47 -6.12 7.14
N GLY A 127 10.10 -7.22 6.48
CA GLY A 127 9.30 -7.28 5.25
C GLY A 127 9.88 -6.65 3.97
N GLY A 128 10.70 -5.60 4.02
CA GLY A 128 11.13 -4.84 2.85
C GLY A 128 10.00 -4.11 2.11
N TYR A 129 10.36 -3.31 1.09
CA TYR A 129 9.41 -2.45 0.34
C TYR A 129 8.33 -3.20 -0.42
N ILE A 130 8.60 -4.47 -0.78
CA ILE A 130 7.62 -5.39 -1.37
C ILE A 130 6.36 -5.51 -0.48
N ASN A 131 6.56 -5.39 0.83
CA ASN A 131 5.52 -5.56 1.84
C ASN A 131 5.03 -4.22 2.39
N LEU A 132 5.91 -3.23 2.53
CA LEU A 132 5.67 -1.99 3.27
C LEU A 132 6.03 -0.75 2.47
N SER A 133 5.12 0.22 2.44
CA SER A 133 5.44 1.58 2.03
C SER A 133 4.88 2.58 3.03
N TYR A 134 5.66 3.63 3.26
CA TYR A 134 5.24 4.84 3.95
C TYR A 134 5.49 6.04 3.05
N THR A 135 4.57 6.99 3.06
CA THR A 135 4.85 8.37 2.65
C THR A 135 4.45 9.28 3.81
N TYR A 136 5.39 10.07 4.33
CA TYR A 136 5.21 10.78 5.60
C TYR A 136 5.96 12.10 5.68
N ASP A 137 5.57 12.95 6.64
CA ASP A 137 6.28 14.18 7.01
C ASP A 137 7.47 13.86 7.92
N SER A 138 8.69 13.99 7.39
CA SER A 138 9.94 13.69 8.11
C SER A 138 10.25 14.63 9.27
N ASN A 139 9.56 15.76 9.40
CA ASN A 139 9.71 16.64 10.57
C ASN A 139 8.84 16.18 11.75
N ARG A 140 7.89 15.27 11.50
CA ARG A 140 6.90 14.82 12.48
C ARG A 140 6.94 13.33 12.74
N CYS A 141 7.48 12.58 11.78
CA CYS A 141 7.62 11.15 11.88
C CYS A 141 9.09 10.73 11.77
N SER A 142 9.42 9.65 12.46
CA SER A 142 10.71 8.98 12.39
C SER A 142 10.50 7.51 12.02
N PHE A 143 11.18 7.07 10.97
CA PHE A 143 11.21 5.69 10.53
C PHE A 143 12.41 4.97 11.15
N ASP A 144 12.16 3.81 11.76
CA ASP A 144 13.21 2.91 12.22
C ASP A 144 13.49 1.86 11.14
N GLY A 145 14.61 2.02 10.43
CA GLY A 145 15.01 1.09 9.37
C GLY A 145 15.47 -0.28 9.87
N SER A 146 15.59 -0.49 11.18
CA SER A 146 15.96 -1.80 11.76
C SER A 146 14.74 -2.67 12.08
N THR A 147 13.58 -2.04 12.33
CA THR A 147 12.33 -2.75 12.66
C THR A 147 11.21 -2.52 11.65
N GLY A 148 11.35 -1.56 10.75
CA GLY A 148 10.30 -1.14 9.83
C GLY A 148 9.24 -0.23 10.46
N ASP A 149 9.44 0.19 11.71
CA ASP A 149 8.44 0.93 12.47
C ASP A 149 8.39 2.41 12.10
N LEU A 150 7.21 3.02 12.19
CA LEU A 150 7.02 4.44 12.01
C LEU A 150 6.41 5.05 13.26
N THR A 151 7.10 6.04 13.85
CA THR A 151 6.57 6.83 14.96
C THR A 151 6.29 8.24 14.49
N CYS A 152 5.07 8.73 14.71
CA CYS A 152 4.62 10.10 14.51
C CYS A 152 3.93 10.62 15.80
#